data_AF-C9SI32-F1
#
_entry.id   AF-C9SI32-F1
#
_cell.length_a   1.000
_cell.length_b   1.000
_cell.length_c   1.000
_cell.angle_alpha   90.00
_cell.angle_beta   90.00
_cell.angle_gamma   90.00
#
_symmetry.space_group_name_H-M   'P 1'
#
loop_
_entity.id
_entity.type
_entity.pdbx_description
1 polymer ?
#
loop_
_entity_poly.entity_id
_entity_poly.type
_entity_poly.pdbx_seq_one_letter_code
_entity_poly.pdbx_strand_id
1 'polypeptide(L)'
;MGSGSLAAMSVFETQWKANLTRDEAVKLASDAIFAGIFNDLGSGSNVDVAIITQDKTELKRGFATTAVFNEKIIKKNEIGRYVSVTEVTSTGEAMEVDS
;
A
#
# COMPACT_ATOMS: atom_id res chain seq x y z
N MET A 1 -11.68 -15.84 -7.15
CA MET A 1 -12.24 -15.71 -5.78
C MET A 1 -11.25 -16.35 -4.80
N GLY A 2 -11.16 -15.85 -3.56
CA GLY A 2 -10.15 -16.23 -2.56
C GLY A 2 -10.71 -16.24 -1.12
N SER A 3 -9.86 -16.36 -0.11
CA SER A 3 -10.26 -16.55 1.31
C SER A 3 -11.11 -15.41 1.88
N GLY A 4 -10.87 -14.16 1.48
CA GLY A 4 -11.64 -12.98 1.91
C GLY A 4 -12.99 -12.79 1.19
N SER A 5 -13.43 -13.73 0.34
CA SER A 5 -14.59 -13.51 -0.54
C SER A 5 -15.90 -13.32 0.21
N LEU A 6 -16.10 -13.97 1.38
CA LEU A 6 -17.33 -13.84 2.15
C LEU A 6 -17.47 -12.43 2.76
N ALA A 7 -16.36 -11.85 3.23
CA ALA A 7 -16.34 -10.48 3.72
C ALA A 7 -16.52 -9.46 2.59
N ALA A 8 -15.97 -9.71 1.40
CA ALA A 8 -16.23 -8.87 0.24
C ALA A 8 -17.70 -8.96 -0.22
N MET A 9 -18.29 -10.16 -0.20
CA MET A 9 -19.67 -10.37 -0.62
C MET A 9 -20.67 -9.67 0.30
N SER A 10 -20.45 -9.66 1.62
CA SER A 10 -21.33 -8.96 2.55
C SER A 10 -21.42 -7.45 2.26
N VAL A 11 -20.32 -6.84 1.82
CA VAL A 11 -20.30 -5.44 1.36
C VAL A 11 -21.12 -5.26 0.10
N PHE A 12 -20.95 -6.14 -0.90
CA PHE A 12 -21.73 -6.06 -2.14
C PHE A 12 -23.23 -6.23 -1.89
N GLU A 13 -23.64 -7.23 -1.12
CA GLU A 13 -25.06 -7.47 -0.80
C GLU A 13 -25.71 -6.29 -0.07
N THR A 14 -24.94 -5.56 0.73
CA THR A 14 -25.47 -4.44 1.53
C THR A 14 -25.54 -3.13 0.74
N GLN A 15 -24.57 -2.86 -0.13
CA GLN A 15 -24.36 -1.53 -0.70
C GLN A 15 -24.51 -1.46 -2.22
N TRP A 16 -24.54 -2.59 -2.92
CA TRP A 16 -24.68 -2.59 -4.37
C TRP A 16 -26.06 -2.07 -4.80
N LYS A 17 -26.07 -1.29 -5.88
CA LYS A 17 -27.28 -0.85 -6.58
C LYS A 17 -27.02 -0.87 -8.09
N ALA A 18 -28.08 -1.03 -8.87
CA ALA A 18 -27.99 -0.87 -10.31
C ALA A 18 -27.60 0.57 -10.68
N ASN A 19 -26.92 0.76 -11.81
CA ASN A 19 -26.55 2.06 -12.37
C ASN A 19 -25.69 2.94 -11.45
N LEU A 20 -24.74 2.33 -10.73
CA LEU A 20 -23.70 3.07 -10.00
C LEU A 20 -22.92 3.98 -10.95
N THR A 21 -22.60 5.18 -10.48
CA THR A 21 -21.58 6.00 -11.15
C THR A 21 -20.22 5.32 -11.05
N ARG A 22 -19.30 5.72 -11.93
CA ARG A 22 -17.93 5.21 -11.94
C ARG A 22 -17.27 5.27 -10.55
N ASP A 23 -17.38 6.41 -9.87
CA ASP A 23 -16.71 6.63 -8.58
C ASP A 23 -17.38 5.83 -7.46
N GLU A 24 -18.70 5.71 -7.47
CA GLU A 24 -19.41 4.85 -6.51
C GLU A 24 -19.06 3.37 -6.71
N ALA A 25 -18.93 2.90 -7.96
CA ALA A 25 -18.54 1.53 -8.27
C ALA A 25 -17.10 1.24 -7.80
N VAL A 26 -16.16 2.17 -8.05
CA VAL A 26 -14.78 2.07 -7.57
C VAL A 26 -14.73 2.04 -6.06
N LYS A 27 -15.49 2.92 -5.38
CA LYS A 27 -15.57 2.95 -3.93
C LYS A 27 -16.12 1.64 -3.38
N LEU A 28 -17.24 1.16 -3.90
CA LEU A 28 -17.87 -0.10 -3.48
C LEU A 28 -16.91 -1.30 -3.63
N ALA A 29 -16.25 -1.41 -4.79
CA ALA A 29 -15.28 -2.46 -5.02
C ALA A 29 -14.08 -2.37 -4.05
N SER A 30 -13.61 -1.15 -3.78
CA SER A 30 -12.50 -0.93 -2.84
C SER A 30 -12.89 -1.30 -1.40
N ASP A 31 -14.08 -0.89 -0.96
CA ASP A 31 -14.63 -1.22 0.37
C ASP A 31 -14.80 -2.73 0.54
N ALA A 32 -15.23 -3.45 -0.50
CA ALA A 32 -15.34 -4.90 -0.48
C ALA A 32 -13.98 -5.60 -0.31
N ILE A 33 -12.93 -5.12 -1.00
CA ILE A 33 -11.57 -5.63 -0.82
C ILE A 33 -11.03 -5.29 0.57
N PHE A 34 -11.31 -4.09 1.09
CA PHE A 34 -10.94 -3.74 2.46
C PHE A 34 -11.62 -4.66 3.49
N ALA A 35 -12.89 -4.99 3.30
CA ALA A 35 -13.56 -5.96 4.17
C ALA A 35 -12.87 -7.32 4.15
N GLY A 36 -12.42 -7.78 2.98
CA GLY A 36 -11.55 -8.96 2.87
C GLY A 36 -10.26 -8.81 3.66
N ILE A 37 -9.50 -7.73 3.42
CA ILE A 37 -8.21 -7.46 4.09
C ILE A 37 -8.35 -7.42 5.62
N PHE A 38 -9.39 -6.79 6.16
CA PHE A 38 -9.52 -6.62 7.61
C PHE A 38 -10.10 -7.85 8.32
N ASN A 39 -10.85 -8.72 7.62
CA ASN A 39 -11.56 -9.84 8.24
C ASN A 39 -11.01 -11.22 7.82
N ASP A 40 -10.08 -11.28 6.88
CA ASP A 40 -9.42 -12.51 6.46
C ASP A 40 -7.90 -12.40 6.60
N LEU A 41 -7.31 -13.29 7.41
CA LEU A 41 -5.86 -13.34 7.68
C LEU A 41 -5.03 -13.67 6.44
N GLY A 42 -5.62 -14.32 5.44
CA GLY A 42 -4.97 -14.60 4.15
C GLY A 42 -4.95 -13.41 3.19
N SER A 43 -5.63 -12.31 3.52
CA SER A 43 -5.76 -11.11 2.70
C SER A 43 -4.99 -9.93 3.32
N GLY A 44 -4.40 -9.06 2.50
CA GLY A 44 -3.60 -7.94 3.00
C GLY A 44 -3.02 -7.02 1.93
N SER A 45 -2.18 -6.07 2.36
CA SER A 45 -1.45 -5.11 1.52
C SER A 45 -2.32 -4.02 0.89
N ASN A 46 -2.22 -3.82 -0.43
CA ASN A 46 -2.83 -2.72 -1.16
C ASN A 46 -4.07 -3.19 -1.93
N VAL A 47 -4.97 -2.26 -2.20
CA VAL A 47 -6.12 -2.42 -3.08
C VAL A 47 -5.74 -1.91 -4.46
N ASP A 48 -5.82 -2.78 -5.47
CA ASP A 48 -5.67 -2.46 -6.88
C ASP A 48 -7.05 -2.43 -7.54
N VAL A 49 -7.29 -1.45 -8.43
CA VAL A 49 -8.58 -1.29 -9.13
C VAL A 49 -8.37 -1.24 -10.63
N ALA A 50 -9.12 -2.05 -11.37
CA ALA A 50 -9.19 -2.02 -12.83
C ALA A 50 -10.56 -1.50 -13.27
N ILE A 51 -10.58 -0.38 -13.99
CA ILE A 51 -11.80 0.23 -14.51
C ILE A 51 -11.84 -0.02 -16.02
N ILE A 52 -12.79 -0.82 -16.47
CA ILE A 52 -12.95 -1.18 -17.88
C ILE A 52 -14.23 -0.51 -18.37
N THR A 53 -14.10 0.39 -19.33
CA THR A 53 -15.20 1.00 -20.08
C THR A 53 -15.13 0.53 -21.54
N GLN A 54 -16.18 0.79 -22.33
CA GLN A 54 -16.20 0.38 -23.73
C GLN A 54 -15.00 0.95 -24.53
N ASP A 55 -14.60 2.18 -24.22
CA ASP A 55 -13.53 2.86 -24.96
C ASP A 55 -12.12 2.64 -24.39
N LYS A 56 -11.99 2.33 -23.09
CA LYS A 56 -10.69 2.30 -22.43
C LYS A 56 -10.65 1.40 -21.20
N THR A 57 -9.44 0.95 -20.89
CA THR A 57 -9.12 0.27 -19.63
C THR A 57 -8.14 1.14 -18.84
N GLU A 58 -8.42 1.33 -17.56
CA GLU A 58 -7.59 2.09 -16.64
C GLU A 58 -7.22 1.22 -15.43
N LEU A 59 -5.94 0.94 -15.27
CA LEU A 59 -5.39 0.17 -14.16
C LEU A 59 -4.81 1.11 -13.11
N LYS A 60 -5.34 1.06 -11.89
CA LYS A 60 -4.87 1.80 -10.73
C LYS A 60 -4.26 0.82 -9.72
N ARG A 61 -2.95 0.63 -9.78
CA ARG A 61 -2.21 -0.15 -8.78
C ARG A 61 -1.89 0.72 -7.57
N GLY A 62 -2.04 0.17 -6.36
CA GLY A 62 -1.91 0.93 -5.12
C GLY A 62 -2.97 2.02 -5.00
N PHE A 63 -4.19 1.79 -5.49
CA PHE A 63 -5.28 2.75 -5.42
C PHE A 63 -5.57 3.15 -3.96
N ALA A 64 -5.49 2.19 -3.05
CA ALA A 64 -5.54 2.44 -1.62
C ALA A 64 -4.65 1.44 -0.87
N THR A 65 -4.19 1.80 0.33
CA THR A 65 -3.38 0.94 1.18
C THR A 65 -3.92 0.92 2.61
N THR A 66 -3.88 -0.24 3.26
CA THR A 66 -4.10 -0.32 4.72
C THR A 66 -2.86 0.05 5.51
N ALA A 67 -1.68 -0.01 4.89
CA ALA A 67 -0.42 0.42 5.46
C ALA A 67 -0.31 1.94 5.43
N VAL A 68 -1.27 2.62 6.07
CA VAL A 68 -1.02 3.96 6.60
C VAL A 68 -0.12 3.74 7.80
N PHE A 69 1.18 3.57 7.56
CA PHE A 69 2.14 3.87 8.61
C PHE A 69 1.83 5.32 8.97
N ASN A 70 1.22 5.52 10.15
CA ASN A 70 1.12 6.83 10.76
C ASN A 70 2.56 7.35 10.70
N GLU A 71 2.86 8.26 9.76
CA GLU A 71 4.22 8.66 9.46
C GLU A 71 4.75 9.25 10.76
N LYS A 72 5.39 8.42 11.58
CA LYS A 72 6.39 8.89 12.50
C LYS A 72 7.50 9.31 11.58
N ILE A 73 7.38 10.52 11.04
CA ILE A 73 8.48 11.25 10.43
C ILE A 73 9.49 11.34 11.56
N ILE A 74 10.39 10.35 11.64
CA ILE A 74 11.47 10.35 12.61
C ILE A 74 12.33 11.52 12.18
N LYS A 75 12.21 12.62 12.93
CA LYS A 75 12.98 13.83 12.62
C LYS A 75 14.45 13.47 12.78
N LYS A 76 15.32 14.14 12.03
CA LYS A 76 16.77 13.87 12.01
C LYS A 76 17.40 13.86 13.42
N ASN A 77 16.81 14.58 14.38
CA ASN A 77 17.24 14.58 15.79
C ASN A 77 16.84 13.33 16.60
N GLU A 78 15.83 12.57 16.18
CA GLU A 78 15.32 11.37 16.86
C GLU A 78 16.02 10.08 16.38
N ILE A 79 16.74 10.15 15.26
CA ILE A 79 17.51 9.04 14.67
C ILE A 79 18.64 8.58 15.62
N GLY A 80 19.22 9.49 16.41
CA GLY A 80 20.30 9.19 17.35
C GLY A 80 19.93 8.23 18.49
N ARG A 81 18.63 7.95 18.71
CA ARG A 81 18.17 6.94 19.69
C ARG A 81 18.28 5.51 19.17
N TYR A 82 18.39 5.32 17.86
CA TYR A 82 18.34 4.02 17.21
C TYR A 82 19.63 3.66 16.46
N VAL A 83 20.50 4.64 16.20
CA VAL A 83 21.77 4.42 15.50
C VAL A 83 22.88 5.21 16.19
N SER A 84 23.96 4.53 16.58
CA SER A 84 25.21 5.17 17.00
C SER A 84 25.97 5.60 15.74
N VAL A 85 26.05 6.91 15.48
CA VAL A 85 26.89 7.45 14.41
C VAL A 85 28.30 7.59 14.97
N THR A 86 29.25 6.84 14.41
CA THR A 86 30.68 7.06 14.64
C THR A 86 31.26 7.63 13.36
N GLU A 87 31.79 8.85 13.43
CA GLU A 87 32.54 9.41 12.32
C GLU A 87 33.86 8.65 12.20
N VAL A 88 34.02 7.89 11.11
CA VAL A 88 35.30 7.30 10.76
C VAL A 88 36.08 8.38 10.02
N THR A 89 37.08 8.96 10.67
CA THR A 89 38.07 9.77 9.98
C THR A 89 38.84 8.86 9.03
N SER A 90 38.70 9.09 7.72
CA SER A 90 39.55 8.44 6.73
C SER A 90 40.98 8.94 6.93
N THR A 91 41.76 8.25 7.75
CA THR A 91 43.22 8.30 7.66
C THR A 91 43.59 7.80 6.27
N GLY A 92 43.81 8.74 5.36
CA GLY A 92 44.35 8.45 4.04
C GLY A 92 45.74 7.87 4.20
N GLU A 93 45.84 6.55 4.20
CA GLU A 93 47.08 5.88 3.80
C GLU A 93 47.20 6.06 2.29
N ALA A 94 48.17 6.89 1.90
CA ALA A 94 48.56 7.06 0.51
C ALA A 94 48.98 5.69 -0.05
N MET A 95 48.26 5.22 -1.07
CA MET A 95 48.59 3.99 -1.78
C MET A 95 49.78 4.31 -2.70
N GLU A 96 51.00 3.95 -2.31
CA GLU A 96 52.17 4.00 -3.19
C GLU A 96 52.00 2.93 -4.28
N VAL A 97 51.95 3.38 -5.53
CA VAL A 97 51.95 2.52 -6.71
C VAL A 97 53.39 2.39 -7.16
N ASP A 98 53.98 1.20 -6.98
CA ASP A 98 55.33 0.87 -7.46
C ASP A 98 55.45 1.09 -8.97
N SER A 99 56.57 1.70 -9.38
CA SER A 99 56.91 2.05 -10.78
C SER A 99 57.42 0.87 -11.59
#